data_AF-A0A3N5L2D5-F1
#
_entry.id   AF-A0A3N5L2D5-F1
#
_cell.length_a   1.000
_cell.length_b   1.000
_cell.length_c   1.000
_cell.angle_alpha   90.00
_cell.angle_beta   90.00
_cell.angle_gamma   90.00
#
_symmetry.space_group_name_H-M   'P 1'
#
loop_
_entity.id
_entity.type
_entity.pdbx_description
1 polymer ?
#
loop_
_entity_poly.entity_id
_entity_poly.type
_entity_poly.pdbx_seq_one_letter_code
_entity_poly.pdbx_strand_id
1 'polypeptide(L)'
;MSPVTSALIEYWHRLPVESVPARRRRVEALAAAVQSGASPPAALVACALGDPEASVVVEAVSGYVEASDSPAARRAALDDACEWIRRDLALNRGAVFAALLRSGAAEAFGKLAPHRLALGTADVETVCRILAGSAVPRRTRRYLEEWLGLLEATDGHEFARQRALLRGLVSAGSERPRAVA
;
A
#
# COMPACT_ATOMS: atom_id res chain seq x y z
N MET A 1 25.61 11.97 -1.11
CA MET A 1 24.49 11.04 -1.33
C MET A 1 23.44 11.30 -0.25
N SER A 2 22.15 11.25 -0.58
CA SER A 2 21.12 11.38 0.46
C SER A 2 21.13 10.14 1.38
N PRO A 3 20.79 10.27 2.67
CA PRO A 3 20.69 9.12 3.57
C PRO A 3 19.74 8.02 3.07
N VAL A 4 18.64 8.41 2.40
CA VAL A 4 17.67 7.47 1.80
C VAL A 4 18.29 6.72 0.63
N THR A 5 19.09 7.39 -0.21
CA THR A 5 19.79 6.75 -1.33
C THR A 5 20.77 5.68 -0.83
N SER A 6 21.57 6.00 0.19
CA SER A 6 22.50 5.01 0.78
C SER A 6 21.74 3.83 1.39
N ALA A 7 20.67 4.09 2.14
CA ALA A 7 19.85 3.05 2.75
C ALA A 7 19.20 2.12 1.70
N LEU A 8 18.74 2.66 0.56
CA LEU A 8 18.22 1.88 -0.55
C LEU A 8 19.29 1.00 -1.21
N ILE A 9 20.48 1.54 -1.45
CA ILE A 9 21.60 0.77 -2.01
C ILE A 9 21.98 -0.39 -1.08
N GLU A 10 22.13 -0.12 0.22
CA GLU A 10 22.40 -1.15 1.23
C GLU A 10 21.26 -2.19 1.32
N TYR A 11 20.02 -1.74 1.17
CA TYR A 11 18.87 -2.64 1.14
C TYR A 11 18.91 -3.58 -0.07
N TRP A 12 19.17 -3.05 -1.27
CA TRP A 12 19.24 -3.82 -2.50
C TRP A 12 20.41 -4.80 -2.53
N HIS A 13 21.55 -4.47 -1.92
CA HIS A 13 22.66 -5.42 -1.76
C HIS A 13 22.27 -6.66 -0.95
N ARG A 14 21.30 -6.54 -0.05
CA ARG A 14 20.82 -7.65 0.79
C ARG A 14 19.72 -8.48 0.13
N LEU A 15 18.98 -7.93 -0.84
CA LEU A 15 17.85 -8.62 -1.48
C LEU A 15 18.20 -10.01 -2.06
N PRO A 16 19.33 -10.22 -2.77
CA PRO A 16 19.64 -11.50 -3.37
C PRO A 16 19.97 -12.60 -2.36
N VAL A 17 20.47 -12.22 -1.18
CA VAL A 17 20.95 -13.17 -0.15
C VAL A 17 19.90 -13.42 0.95
N GLU A 18 18.93 -12.53 1.11
CA GLU A 18 17.92 -12.65 2.15
C GLU A 18 16.58 -13.13 1.64
N SER A 19 16.09 -14.22 2.25
CA SER A 19 14.74 -14.74 2.00
C SER A 19 13.63 -13.74 2.39
N VAL A 20 12.47 -13.82 1.73
CA VAL A 20 11.29 -12.98 2.04
C VAL A 20 10.89 -13.04 3.52
N PRO A 21 10.81 -14.21 4.18
CA PRO A 21 10.50 -14.28 5.61
C PRO A 21 11.52 -13.55 6.49
N ALA A 22 12.80 -13.55 6.12
CA ALA A 22 13.82 -12.82 6.86
C ALA A 22 13.65 -11.30 6.74
N ARG A 23 13.31 -10.82 5.53
CA ARG A 23 13.04 -9.39 5.29
C ARG A 23 11.80 -8.91 6.03
N ARG A 24 10.73 -9.70 6.07
CA ARG A 24 9.52 -9.43 6.87
C ARG A 24 9.85 -9.25 8.36
N ARG A 25 10.56 -10.23 8.95
CA ARG A 25 11.01 -10.13 10.36
C ARG A 25 11.85 -8.88 10.63
N ARG A 26 12.68 -8.44 9.67
CA ARG A 26 13.42 -7.18 9.81
C ARG A 26 12.48 -5.99 9.83
N VAL A 27 11.50 -5.92 8.93
CA VAL A 27 10.53 -4.81 8.91
C VAL A 27 9.71 -4.80 10.20
N GLU A 28 9.26 -5.96 10.69
CA GLU A 28 8.60 -6.09 12.00
C GLU A 28 9.48 -5.53 13.13
N ALA A 29 10.75 -5.91 13.18
CA ALA A 29 11.70 -5.42 14.18
C ALA A 29 11.98 -3.91 14.07
N LEU A 30 12.11 -3.39 12.84
CA LEU A 30 12.27 -1.96 12.58
C LEU A 30 11.02 -1.19 13.00
N ALA A 31 9.83 -1.68 12.66
CA ALA A 31 8.56 -1.05 13.05
C ALA A 31 8.42 -1.00 14.57
N ALA A 32 8.78 -2.07 15.28
CA ALA A 32 8.81 -2.09 16.74
C ALA A 32 9.83 -1.08 17.32
N ALA A 33 11.04 -1.01 16.74
CA ALA A 33 12.05 -0.04 17.15
C ALA A 33 11.57 1.40 16.93
N VAL A 34 10.93 1.68 15.80
CA VAL A 34 10.33 2.98 15.50
C VAL A 34 9.21 3.32 16.48
N GLN A 35 8.31 2.38 16.75
CA GLN A 35 7.20 2.58 17.69
C GLN A 35 7.68 2.85 19.13
N SER A 36 8.82 2.27 19.51
CA SER A 36 9.46 2.51 20.80
C SER A 36 10.30 3.80 20.87
N GLY A 37 10.46 4.51 19.74
CA GLY A 37 11.32 5.69 19.63
C GLY A 37 12.82 5.38 19.50
N ALA A 38 13.22 4.11 19.44
CA ALA A 38 14.61 3.67 19.26
C ALA A 38 15.14 3.89 17.83
N SER A 39 14.26 4.18 16.87
CA SER A 39 14.62 4.49 15.48
C SER A 39 13.66 5.53 14.90
N PRO A 40 14.10 6.39 13.96
CA PRO A 40 13.20 7.33 13.30
C PRO A 40 12.28 6.61 12.29
N PRO A 41 11.05 7.10 12.03
CA PRO A 41 10.15 6.51 11.03
C PRO A 41 10.79 6.34 9.64
N ALA A 42 11.71 7.23 9.27
CA ALA A 42 12.49 7.17 8.03
C ALA A 42 13.24 5.83 7.83
N ALA A 43 13.52 5.07 8.88
CA ALA A 43 14.16 3.75 8.80
C ALA A 43 13.34 2.72 8.01
N LEU A 44 12.02 2.90 7.91
CA LEU A 44 11.13 2.00 7.16
C LEU A 44 11.08 2.33 5.66
N VAL A 45 11.51 3.53 5.25
CA VAL A 45 11.36 4.04 3.88
C VAL A 45 12.11 3.18 2.86
N ALA A 46 13.31 2.69 3.19
CA ALA A 46 14.07 1.83 2.28
C ALA A 46 13.33 0.51 1.97
N CYS A 47 12.62 -0.05 2.97
CA CYS A 47 11.81 -1.25 2.76
C CYS A 47 10.52 -0.93 1.98
N ALA A 48 9.88 0.20 2.27
CA ALA A 48 8.66 0.63 1.60
C ALA A 48 8.87 0.95 0.12
N LEU A 49 10.02 1.54 -0.23
CA LEU A 49 10.34 1.91 -1.62
C LEU A 49 11.07 0.80 -2.37
N GLY A 50 11.89 0.00 -1.67
CA GLY A 50 12.91 -0.84 -2.28
C GLY A 50 12.64 -2.35 -2.30
N ASP A 51 11.59 -2.87 -1.65
CA ASP A 51 11.26 -4.31 -1.72
C ASP A 51 10.29 -4.61 -2.88
N PRO A 52 10.56 -5.63 -3.72
CA PRO A 52 9.58 -6.10 -4.71
C PRO A 52 8.39 -6.85 -4.08
N GLU A 53 8.56 -7.43 -2.89
CA GLU A 53 7.56 -8.28 -2.24
C GLU A 53 6.48 -7.44 -1.54
N ALA A 54 5.26 -7.56 -2.06
CA ALA A 54 4.10 -6.80 -1.60
C ALA A 54 3.86 -6.90 -0.08
N SER A 55 4.07 -8.07 0.53
CA SER A 55 3.87 -8.23 1.97
C SER A 55 4.86 -7.41 2.80
N VAL A 56 6.11 -7.28 2.35
CA VAL A 56 7.13 -6.49 3.04
C VAL A 56 6.83 -5.00 2.88
N VAL A 57 6.46 -4.57 1.68
CA VAL A 57 6.09 -3.18 1.40
C VAL A 57 4.88 -2.75 2.21
N VAL A 58 3.83 -3.57 2.27
CA VAL A 58 2.62 -3.25 3.05
C VAL A 58 2.96 -3.02 4.52
N GLU A 59 3.76 -3.91 5.11
CA GLU A 59 4.17 -3.83 6.50
C GLU A 59 5.02 -2.59 6.78
N ALA A 60 5.97 -2.26 5.88
CA ALA A 60 6.81 -1.09 5.99
C ALA A 60 6.01 0.22 5.89
N VAL A 61 5.07 0.30 4.94
CA VAL A 61 4.21 1.49 4.76
C VAL A 61 3.26 1.66 5.95
N SER A 62 2.64 0.57 6.42
CA SER A 62 1.80 0.61 7.62
C SER A 62 2.59 1.10 8.83
N GLY A 63 3.76 0.50 9.10
CA GLY A 63 4.62 0.93 10.21
C GLY A 63 5.07 2.39 10.08
N TYR A 64 5.38 2.86 8.87
CA TYR A 64 5.78 4.24 8.62
C TYR A 64 4.67 5.25 8.94
N VAL A 65 3.43 4.95 8.53
CA VAL A 65 2.27 5.82 8.79
C VAL A 65 1.84 5.74 10.27
N GLU A 66 1.85 4.56 10.86
CA GLU A 66 1.42 4.31 12.25
C GLU A 66 2.40 4.85 13.29
N ALA A 67 3.70 4.90 12.96
CA ALA A 67 4.75 5.50 13.78
C ALA A 67 4.59 7.01 14.03
N SER A 68 3.65 7.66 13.36
CA SER A 68 3.42 9.09 13.53
C SER A 68 2.81 9.40 14.89
N ASP A 69 3.52 10.19 15.69
CA ASP A 69 3.18 10.57 17.07
C ASP A 69 2.04 11.60 17.19
N SER A 70 1.67 12.23 16.08
CA SER A 70 0.65 13.27 16.02
C SER A 70 -0.21 13.17 14.76
N PRO A 71 -1.45 13.70 14.78
CA PRO A 71 -2.28 13.77 13.57
C PRO A 71 -1.61 14.50 12.40
N ALA A 72 -0.83 15.55 12.70
CA ALA A 72 -0.09 16.30 11.69
C ALA A 72 1.06 15.47 11.08
N ALA A 73 1.85 14.78 11.91
CA ALA A 73 2.88 13.86 11.43
C ALA A 73 2.29 12.73 10.59
N ARG A 74 1.13 12.18 11.02
CA ARG A 74 0.44 11.13 10.28
C ARG A 74 -0.03 11.61 8.91
N ARG A 75 -0.56 12.83 8.84
CA ARG A 75 -0.95 13.43 7.58
C ARG A 75 0.25 13.64 6.66
N ALA A 76 1.38 14.10 7.18
CA ALA A 76 2.62 14.22 6.43
C ALA A 76 3.12 12.85 5.92
N ALA A 77 3.08 11.80 6.74
CA ALA A 77 3.45 10.45 6.32
C ALA A 77 2.52 9.90 5.22
N LEU A 78 1.22 10.19 5.30
CA LEU A 78 0.27 9.86 4.23
C LEU A 78 0.57 10.63 2.94
N ASP A 79 0.94 11.91 3.04
CA ASP A 79 1.35 12.74 1.90
C ASP A 79 2.62 12.18 1.24
N ASP A 80 3.64 11.85 2.03
CA ASP A 80 4.87 11.23 1.53
C ASP A 80 4.59 9.92 0.80
N ALA A 81 3.78 9.04 1.38
CA ALA A 81 3.43 7.77 0.74
C ALA A 81 2.62 7.94 -0.56
N CYS A 82 1.77 8.98 -0.65
CA CYS A 82 1.08 9.32 -1.91
C CYS A 82 2.05 9.90 -2.95
N GLU A 83 3.03 10.70 -2.53
CA GLU A 83 4.10 11.19 -3.41
C GLU A 83 4.95 10.04 -3.96
N TRP A 84 5.20 8.99 -3.18
CA TRP A 84 5.91 7.79 -3.67
C TRP A 84 5.18 7.11 -4.81
N ILE A 85 3.85 7.05 -4.76
CA ILE A 85 3.00 6.53 -5.85
C ILE A 85 3.03 7.49 -7.03
N ARG A 86 2.83 8.79 -6.79
CA ARG A 86 2.71 9.82 -7.85
C ARG A 86 3.99 9.96 -8.67
N ARG A 87 5.15 9.83 -8.03
CA ARG A 87 6.49 10.00 -8.65
C ARG A 87 7.14 8.70 -9.07
N ASP A 88 6.43 7.57 -8.99
CA ASP A 88 6.96 6.25 -9.37
C ASP A 88 8.22 5.84 -8.58
N LEU A 89 8.28 6.18 -7.28
CA LEU A 89 9.46 5.93 -6.44
C LEU A 89 9.50 4.54 -5.81
N ALA A 90 8.33 3.93 -5.59
CA ALA A 90 8.24 2.61 -5.00
C ALA A 90 8.30 1.52 -6.07
N LEU A 91 9.15 0.50 -5.89
CA LEU A 91 9.19 -0.66 -6.78
C LEU A 91 7.86 -1.42 -6.85
N ASN A 92 7.03 -1.31 -5.80
CA ASN A 92 5.71 -1.92 -5.74
C ASN A 92 4.63 -0.90 -5.32
N ARG A 93 4.26 -0.02 -6.25
CA ARG A 93 3.23 1.02 -6.04
C ARG A 93 1.87 0.45 -5.66
N GLY A 94 1.46 -0.64 -6.30
CA GLY A 94 0.22 -1.34 -5.92
C GLY A 94 0.19 -1.74 -4.44
N ALA A 95 1.32 -2.20 -3.88
CA ALA A 95 1.41 -2.54 -2.47
C ALA A 95 1.34 -1.31 -1.55
N VAL A 96 1.99 -0.19 -1.91
CA VAL A 96 1.86 1.08 -1.18
C VAL A 96 0.40 1.56 -1.18
N PHE A 97 -0.24 1.58 -2.35
CA PHE A 97 -1.64 1.96 -2.49
C PHE A 97 -2.55 1.08 -1.62
N ALA A 98 -2.35 -0.24 -1.65
CA ALA A 98 -3.12 -1.19 -0.86
C ALA A 98 -2.93 -1.00 0.65
N ALA A 99 -1.70 -0.72 1.11
CA ALA A 99 -1.42 -0.45 2.52
C ALA A 99 -2.16 0.79 3.02
N LEU A 100 -2.09 1.89 2.26
CA LEU A 100 -2.82 3.11 2.56
C LEU A 100 -4.34 2.88 2.58
N LEU A 101 -4.86 2.09 1.63
CA LEU A 101 -6.27 1.76 1.57
C LEU A 101 -6.72 0.88 2.76
N ARG A 102 -5.87 -0.06 3.19
CA ARG A 102 -6.10 -0.92 4.37
C ARG A 102 -6.08 -0.17 5.68
N SER A 103 -5.35 0.95 5.77
CA SER A 103 -5.36 1.80 6.97
C SER A 103 -6.77 2.30 7.34
N GLY A 104 -7.69 2.35 6.37
CA GLY A 104 -9.07 2.81 6.57
C GLY A 104 -9.19 4.28 6.95
N ALA A 105 -8.07 5.03 6.94
CA ALA A 105 -8.05 6.44 7.28
C ALA A 105 -8.85 7.23 6.25
N ALA A 106 -9.81 8.04 6.71
CA ALA A 106 -10.65 8.86 5.83
C ALA A 106 -9.82 9.75 4.90
N GLU A 107 -8.72 10.29 5.44
CA GLU A 107 -7.77 11.14 4.73
C GLU A 107 -7.04 10.38 3.60
N ALA A 108 -6.71 9.11 3.82
CA ALA A 108 -6.05 8.29 2.81
C ALA A 108 -6.95 8.11 1.59
N PHE A 109 -8.26 7.88 1.77
CA PHE A 109 -9.18 7.76 0.62
C PHE A 109 -9.18 9.02 -0.26
N GLY A 110 -9.24 10.20 0.36
CA GLY A 110 -9.18 11.48 -0.36
C GLY A 110 -7.88 11.65 -1.14
N LYS A 111 -6.74 11.34 -0.51
CA LYS A 111 -5.42 11.46 -1.14
C LYS A 111 -5.16 10.40 -2.22
N LEU A 112 -5.71 9.20 -2.08
CA LEU A 112 -5.58 8.12 -3.07
C LEU A 112 -6.46 8.35 -4.32
N ALA A 113 -7.57 9.06 -4.18
CA ALA A 113 -8.57 9.22 -5.24
C ALA A 113 -8.00 9.70 -6.60
N PRO A 114 -7.08 10.69 -6.67
CA PRO A 114 -6.46 11.13 -7.92
C PRO A 114 -5.52 10.09 -8.56
N HIS A 115 -5.02 9.12 -7.79
CA HIS A 115 -4.04 8.14 -8.25
C HIS A 115 -4.66 6.88 -8.86
N ARG A 116 -5.98 6.71 -8.74
CA ARG A 116 -6.73 5.52 -9.21
C ARG A 116 -6.50 5.18 -10.69
N LEU A 117 -6.52 6.19 -11.56
CA LEU A 117 -6.34 6.01 -13.00
C LEU A 117 -4.86 6.01 -13.43
N ALA A 118 -3.95 6.39 -12.53
CA ALA A 118 -2.51 6.37 -12.78
C ALA A 118 -1.86 5.01 -12.48
N LEU A 119 -2.58 4.10 -11.80
CA LEU A 119 -2.11 2.75 -11.52
C LEU A 119 -2.19 1.87 -12.77
N GLY A 120 -1.09 1.19 -13.08
CA GLY A 120 -1.06 0.20 -14.16
C GLY A 120 -1.84 -1.07 -13.79
N THR A 121 -1.99 -1.97 -14.75
CA THR A 121 -2.69 -3.25 -14.50
C THR A 121 -2.00 -4.07 -13.40
N ALA A 122 -0.66 -4.15 -13.39
CA ALA A 122 0.09 -4.91 -12.39
C ALA A 122 -0.07 -4.34 -10.96
N ASP A 123 -0.20 -3.01 -10.84
CA ASP A 123 -0.50 -2.36 -9.56
C ASP A 123 -1.88 -2.76 -9.06
N VAL A 124 -2.90 -2.68 -9.93
CA VAL A 124 -4.29 -3.02 -9.59
C VAL A 124 -4.42 -4.50 -9.22
N GLU A 125 -3.71 -5.40 -9.91
CA GLU A 125 -3.63 -6.81 -9.51
C GLU A 125 -3.06 -6.98 -8.11
N THR A 126 -2.00 -6.25 -7.79
CA THR A 126 -1.38 -6.30 -6.47
C THR A 126 -2.33 -5.77 -5.40
N VAL A 127 -3.02 -4.65 -5.65
CA VAL A 127 -4.06 -4.13 -4.77
C VAL A 127 -5.14 -5.18 -4.53
N CYS A 128 -5.68 -5.78 -5.59
CA CYS A 128 -6.75 -6.78 -5.48
C CYS A 128 -6.29 -8.02 -4.70
N ARG A 129 -5.09 -8.52 -4.97
CA ARG A 129 -4.50 -9.68 -4.28
C ARG A 129 -4.35 -9.42 -2.79
N ILE A 130 -3.84 -8.26 -2.40
CA ILE A 130 -3.65 -7.88 -0.99
C ILE A 130 -5.00 -7.77 -0.27
N LEU A 131 -6.01 -7.19 -0.92
CA LEU A 131 -7.32 -6.96 -0.31
C LEU A 131 -8.18 -8.23 -0.24
N ALA A 132 -8.06 -9.13 -1.21
CA ALA A 132 -8.81 -10.40 -1.26
C ALA A 132 -8.57 -11.29 -0.02
N GLY A 133 -7.40 -11.17 0.62
CA GLY A 133 -7.03 -11.93 1.82
C GLY A 133 -7.79 -11.54 3.10
N SER A 134 -8.64 -10.51 3.09
CA SER A 134 -9.28 -9.99 4.31
C SER A 134 -10.71 -9.53 4.08
N ALA A 135 -11.48 -9.37 5.16
CA ALA A 135 -12.82 -8.77 5.06
C ALA A 135 -12.66 -7.28 4.75
N VAL A 136 -13.09 -6.86 3.55
CA VAL A 136 -12.96 -5.47 3.11
C VAL A 136 -13.95 -4.58 3.89
N PRO A 137 -13.48 -3.57 4.65
CA PRO A 137 -14.36 -2.66 5.37
C PRO A 137 -15.31 -1.90 4.43
N ARG A 138 -16.49 -1.51 4.92
CA ARG A 138 -17.52 -0.82 4.12
C ARG A 138 -16.99 0.43 3.40
N ARG A 139 -16.15 1.24 4.06
CA ARG A 139 -15.56 2.45 3.46
C ARG A 139 -14.61 2.10 2.31
N THR A 140 -13.76 1.10 2.51
CA THR A 140 -12.88 0.58 1.45
C THR A 140 -13.68 0.01 0.29
N ARG A 141 -14.76 -0.73 0.56
CA ARG A 141 -15.66 -1.23 -0.49
C ARG A 141 -16.27 -0.10 -1.31
N ARG A 142 -16.84 0.91 -0.66
CA ARG A 142 -17.39 2.09 -1.34
C ARG A 142 -16.35 2.77 -2.22
N TYR A 143 -15.12 2.91 -1.72
CA TYR A 143 -14.03 3.47 -2.50
C TYR A 143 -13.71 2.64 -3.76
N LEU A 144 -13.71 1.31 -3.64
CA LEU A 144 -13.50 0.39 -4.77
C LEU A 144 -14.66 0.44 -5.78
N GLU A 145 -15.90 0.55 -5.32
CA GLU A 145 -17.09 0.75 -6.17
C GLU A 145 -17.01 2.07 -6.94
N GLU A 146 -16.65 3.17 -6.26
CA GLU A 146 -16.42 4.47 -6.90
C GLU A 146 -15.28 4.40 -7.93
N TRP A 147 -14.22 3.66 -7.65
CA TRP A 147 -13.14 3.44 -8.61
C TRP A 147 -13.62 2.64 -9.82
N LEU A 148 -14.34 1.54 -9.60
CA LEU A 148 -14.91 0.73 -10.68
C LEU A 148 -15.82 1.58 -11.57
N GLY A 149 -16.67 2.43 -10.99
CA GLY A 149 -17.53 3.36 -11.73
C GLY A 149 -16.75 4.33 -12.62
N LEU A 150 -15.59 4.83 -12.16
CA LEU A 150 -14.72 5.67 -13.01
C LEU A 150 -14.15 4.90 -14.20
N LEU A 151 -13.72 3.65 -13.99
CA LEU A 151 -13.19 2.83 -15.08
C LEU A 151 -14.29 2.43 -16.08
N GLU A 152 -15.52 2.23 -15.61
CA GLU A 152 -16.68 1.92 -16.44
C GLU A 152 -17.15 3.13 -17.25
N ALA A 153 -17.04 4.34 -16.69
CA ALA A 153 -17.33 5.58 -17.39
C ALA A 153 -16.25 6.00 -18.41
N THR A 154 -15.08 5.34 -18.39
CA THR A 154 -14.01 5.60 -19.36
C THR A 154 -14.20 4.72 -20.59
N ASP A 155 -14.49 5.35 -21.73
CA ASP A 155 -14.67 4.67 -23.02
C ASP A 155 -13.38 3.94 -23.45
N GLY A 156 -13.54 2.73 -24.01
CA GLY A 156 -12.43 1.96 -24.59
C GLY A 156 -11.99 0.71 -23.81
N HIS A 157 -11.11 -0.07 -24.44
CA HIS A 157 -10.62 -1.35 -23.91
C HIS A 157 -9.41 -1.23 -22.97
N GLU A 158 -8.82 -0.03 -22.85
CA GLU A 158 -7.60 0.24 -22.07
C GLU A 158 -7.71 -0.27 -20.62
N PHE A 159 -8.86 -0.05 -19.97
CA PHE A 159 -9.09 -0.46 -18.59
C PHE A 159 -9.84 -1.79 -18.43
N ALA A 160 -10.01 -2.58 -19.50
CA ALA A 160 -10.84 -3.80 -19.44
C ALA A 160 -10.37 -4.79 -18.37
N ARG A 161 -9.05 -4.98 -18.23
CA ARG A 161 -8.46 -5.88 -17.24
C ARG A 161 -8.59 -5.34 -15.82
N GLN A 162 -8.34 -4.05 -15.61
CA GLN A 162 -8.51 -3.41 -14.30
C GLN A 162 -9.98 -3.44 -13.83
N ARG A 163 -10.93 -3.21 -14.75
CA ARG A 163 -12.37 -3.38 -14.48
C ARG A 163 -12.70 -4.79 -14.02
N ALA A 164 -12.21 -5.81 -14.73
CA ALA A 164 -12.47 -7.21 -14.38
C ALA A 164 -11.92 -7.57 -12.98
N LEU A 165 -10.70 -7.12 -12.67
CA LEU A 165 -10.05 -7.34 -11.37
C LEU A 165 -10.85 -6.69 -10.22
N LEU A 166 -11.16 -5.39 -10.35
CA LEU A 166 -11.90 -4.66 -9.31
C LEU A 166 -13.32 -5.20 -9.14
N ARG A 167 -14.00 -5.54 -10.23
CA ARG A 167 -15.33 -6.16 -10.18
C ARG A 167 -15.30 -7.48 -9.42
N GLY A 168 -14.32 -8.35 -9.70
CA GLY A 168 -14.14 -9.60 -8.97
C GLY A 168 -13.93 -9.39 -7.46
N LEU A 169 -13.13 -8.41 -7.08
CA LEU A 169 -12.89 -8.07 -5.67
C LEU A 169 -14.16 -7.53 -4.97
N VAL A 170 -14.89 -6.62 -5.63
CA VAL A 170 -16.14 -6.05 -5.09
C VAL A 170 -17.21 -7.13 -4.92
N SER A 171 -17.38 -8.01 -5.91
CA SER A 171 -18.33 -9.13 -5.86
C SER A 171 -18.00 -10.13 -4.74
N ALA A 172 -16.74 -10.55 -4.62
CA ALA A 172 -16.30 -11.49 -3.58
C ALA A 172 -16.49 -10.93 -2.15
N GLY A 173 -16.45 -9.61 -1.98
CA GLY A 173 -16.74 -8.96 -0.71
C GLY A 173 -18.21 -9.05 -0.29
N SER A 174 -19.14 -9.16 -1.24
CA SER A 174 -20.58 -9.22 -0.99
C SER A 174 -21.07 -10.60 -0.58
N GLU A 175 -20.31 -11.65 -0.88
CA GLU A 175 -20.71 -13.05 -0.66
C GLU A 175 -20.28 -13.64 0.70
N ARG A 176 -19.47 -12.95 1.51
CA ARG A 176 -19.13 -13.47 2.85
C ARG A 176 -20.37 -13.40 3.76
N PRO A 177 -20.91 -14.54 4.23
CA PRO A 177 -22.07 -14.52 5.11
C PRO A 177 -21.71 -13.81 6.42
N ARG A 178 -22.63 -12.99 6.94
CA ARG A 178 -22.61 -12.60 8.36
C ARG A 178 -22.59 -13.90 9.15
N ALA A 179 -21.48 -14.20 9.83
CA ALA A 179 -21.50 -15.19 10.89
C ALA A 179 -22.58 -14.75 11.88
N VAL A 180 -23.65 -15.52 11.95
CA VAL A 180 -24.70 -15.37 12.94
C VAL A 180 -24.04 -15.70 14.28
N ALA A 181 -24.00 -14.70 15.17
CA ALA A 181 -23.67 -14.87 16.58
C ALA A 181 -24.88 -15.39 17.33
#